data_AF-A0A0N1BML6-F1
#
_entry.id   AF-A0A0N1BML6-F1
#
_cell.length_a   1.000
_cell.length_b   1.000
_cell.length_c   1.000
_cell.angle_alpha   90.00
_cell.angle_beta   90.00
_cell.angle_gamma   90.00
#
_symmetry.space_group_name_H-M   'P 1'
#
loop_
_entity.id
_entity.type
_entity.pdbx_description
1 polymer ?
#
loop_
_entity_poly.entity_id
_entity_poly.type
_entity_poly.pdbx_seq_one_letter_code
_entity_poly.pdbx_strand_id
1 'polypeptide(L)'
;MRTFSFIAVILAAAASALPAQAAYVAGPRFSLNQSLYVVNTVTGVVSYCFLDAVQARPVCKTAGTFSNPSAQLNVQTDDAGGVAWIHDRGNGRVMRCALTFAAAGVVSGAACAMVSTTALP
;
A
#
# COMPACT_ATOMS: atom_id res chain seq x y z
N MET A 1 -16.40 19.30 -5.16
CA MET A 1 -16.69 17.85 -5.06
C MET A 1 -16.33 17.17 -6.39
N ARG A 2 -15.09 16.70 -6.54
CA ARG A 2 -14.60 15.97 -7.73
C ARG A 2 -13.53 14.97 -7.29
N THR A 3 -13.92 13.95 -6.53
CA THR A 3 -12.97 12.93 -6.02
C THR A 3 -13.39 11.50 -6.33
N PHE A 4 -14.59 11.29 -6.87
CA PHE A 4 -15.10 9.94 -7.17
C PHE A 4 -14.56 9.34 -8.49
N SER A 5 -13.96 10.14 -9.37
CA SER A 5 -13.52 9.66 -10.70
C SER A 5 -12.09 9.12 -10.75
N PHE A 6 -11.20 9.51 -9.82
CA PHE A 6 -9.79 9.11 -9.86
C PHE A 6 -9.54 7.75 -9.20
N ILE A 7 -10.22 7.47 -8.08
CA ILE A 7 -10.13 6.18 -7.40
C ILE A 7 -10.68 5.08 -8.29
N ALA A 8 -11.80 5.31 -9.00
CA ALA A 8 -12.39 4.33 -9.91
C ALA A 8 -11.50 4.02 -11.12
N VAL A 9 -10.79 5.02 -11.66
CA VAL A 9 -9.84 4.83 -12.79
C VAL A 9 -8.61 4.04 -12.35
N ILE A 10 -8.06 4.31 -11.16
CA ILE A 10 -6.95 3.50 -10.62
C ILE A 10 -7.44 2.11 -10.24
N LEU A 11 -8.65 1.95 -9.71
CA LEU A 11 -9.22 0.64 -9.37
C LEU A 11 -9.49 -0.22 -10.61
N ALA A 12 -9.97 0.38 -11.71
CA ALA A 12 -10.20 -0.29 -12.98
C ALA A 12 -8.89 -0.60 -13.74
N ALA A 13 -7.92 0.31 -13.71
CA ALA A 13 -6.66 0.16 -14.44
C ALA A 13 -5.60 -0.65 -13.66
N ALA A 14 -5.59 -0.62 -12.33
CA ALA A 14 -4.74 -1.48 -11.51
C ALA A 14 -5.15 -2.95 -11.67
N ALA A 15 -6.45 -3.27 -11.80
CA ALA A 15 -6.91 -4.64 -12.00
C ALA A 15 -6.27 -5.33 -13.22
N SER A 16 -5.93 -4.58 -14.28
CA SER A 16 -5.26 -5.11 -15.50
C SER A 16 -3.74 -4.93 -15.54
N ALA A 17 -3.16 -4.12 -14.64
CA ALA A 17 -1.73 -3.80 -14.60
C ALA A 17 -0.99 -4.39 -13.39
N LEU A 18 -1.72 -4.96 -12.43
CA LEU A 18 -1.15 -5.75 -11.36
C LEU A 18 -0.43 -6.95 -12.01
N PRO A 19 0.90 -7.11 -11.88
CA PRO A 19 1.54 -8.38 -12.24
C PRO A 19 0.81 -9.49 -11.48
N ALA A 20 0.80 -10.72 -12.02
CA ALA A 20 0.12 -11.88 -11.42
C ALA A 20 0.43 -12.11 -9.91
N GLN A 21 1.48 -11.47 -9.39
CA GLN A 21 1.91 -11.45 -7.99
C GLN A 21 1.12 -10.51 -7.06
N ALA A 22 0.34 -9.58 -7.62
CA ALA A 22 -0.64 -8.78 -6.90
C ALA A 22 -2.08 -9.23 -7.21
N ALA A 23 -2.22 -10.50 -7.62
CA ALA A 23 -3.45 -11.25 -7.48
C ALA A 23 -3.88 -11.15 -6.01
N TYR A 24 -4.97 -10.41 -5.82
CA TYR A 24 -5.62 -10.20 -4.54
C TYR A 24 -5.86 -11.54 -3.84
N VAL A 25 -5.19 -11.76 -2.72
CA VAL A 25 -5.55 -12.84 -1.79
C VAL A 25 -5.49 -12.29 -0.36
N ALA A 26 -6.67 -11.94 0.13
CA ALA A 26 -7.06 -11.94 1.55
C ALA A 26 -6.58 -10.83 2.54
N GLY A 27 -6.03 -9.69 2.10
CA GLY A 27 -5.61 -8.61 3.03
C GLY A 27 -6.27 -7.23 2.84
N PRO A 28 -6.01 -6.27 3.74
CA PRO A 28 -6.56 -4.93 3.69
C PRO A 28 -6.09 -4.15 2.46
N ARG A 29 -6.94 -3.23 2.02
CA ARG A 29 -6.68 -2.26 0.95
C ARG A 29 -6.86 -0.86 1.50
N PHE A 30 -5.96 0.05 1.14
CA PHE A 30 -6.04 1.44 1.59
C PHE A 30 -5.47 2.38 0.54
N SER A 31 -5.87 3.64 0.60
CA SER A 31 -5.33 4.71 -0.25
C SER A 31 -4.41 5.58 0.60
N LEU A 32 -3.28 5.99 0.03
CA LEU A 32 -2.37 6.96 0.64
C LEU A 32 -1.84 7.87 -0.45
N ASN A 33 -2.12 9.18 -0.36
CA ASN A 33 -1.79 10.18 -1.38
C ASN A 33 -2.01 9.70 -2.83
N GLN A 34 -3.25 9.35 -3.15
CA GLN A 34 -3.69 8.88 -4.48
C GLN A 34 -3.03 7.58 -4.97
N SER A 35 -2.28 6.88 -4.13
CA SER A 35 -1.74 5.55 -4.42
C SER A 35 -2.58 4.49 -3.72
N LEU A 36 -2.92 3.41 -4.42
CA LEU A 36 -3.63 2.27 -3.86
C LEU A 36 -2.64 1.26 -3.31
N TYR A 37 -2.80 0.88 -2.04
CA TYR A 37 -2.03 -0.17 -1.40
C TYR A 37 -2.87 -1.42 -1.20
N VAL A 38 -2.24 -2.57 -1.38
CA VAL A 38 -2.84 -3.90 -1.17
C VAL A 38 -1.85 -4.74 -0.39
N VAL A 39 -2.32 -5.36 0.69
CA VAL A 39 -1.56 -6.35 1.44
C VAL A 39 -2.03 -7.74 1.05
N ASN A 40 -1.10 -8.62 0.67
CA ASN A 40 -1.37 -10.04 0.50
C ASN A 40 -1.07 -10.75 1.82
N THR A 41 -2.10 -11.28 2.48
CA THR A 41 -1.96 -11.97 3.78
C THR A 41 -1.52 -13.42 3.62
N VAL A 42 -1.40 -13.94 2.41
CA VAL A 42 -0.83 -15.28 2.15
C VAL A 42 0.68 -15.17 1.98
N THR A 43 1.14 -14.21 1.18
CA THR A 43 2.57 -14.04 0.86
C THR A 43 3.27 -13.01 1.73
N GLY A 44 2.52 -12.16 2.45
CA GLY A 44 3.05 -11.02 3.19
C GLY A 44 3.43 -9.82 2.33
N VAL A 45 3.28 -9.89 1.01
CA VAL A 45 3.68 -8.80 0.12
C VAL A 45 2.75 -7.61 0.28
N VAL A 46 3.33 -6.43 0.51
CA VAL A 46 2.64 -5.14 0.41
C VAL A 46 2.95 -4.55 -0.95
N SER A 47 1.95 -4.41 -1.79
CA SER A 47 2.06 -3.78 -3.11
C SER A 47 1.39 -2.40 -3.07
N TYR A 48 1.90 -1.48 -3.88
CA TYR A 48 1.28 -0.19 -4.12
C TYR A 48 1.23 0.10 -5.61
N CYS A 49 0.18 0.79 -6.03
CA CYS A 49 -0.03 1.23 -7.40
C CYS A 49 -0.30 2.72 -7.44
N PHE A 50 0.33 3.41 -8.38
CA PHE A 50 0.15 4.85 -8.61
C PHE A 50 0.06 5.12 -10.12
N LEU A 51 -0.48 6.28 -10.49
CA LEU A 51 -0.48 6.73 -11.87
C LEU A 51 0.88 7.35 -12.19
N ASP A 52 1.65 6.71 -13.06
CA ASP A 52 2.90 7.29 -13.55
C ASP A 52 2.56 8.40 -14.55
N ALA A 53 2.91 9.64 -14.20
CA ALA A 53 2.63 10.82 -15.03
C ALA A 53 3.45 10.83 -16.34
N VAL A 54 4.60 10.15 -16.39
CA VAL A 54 5.44 10.04 -17.59
C VAL A 54 4.84 9.02 -18.56
N GLN A 55 4.34 7.91 -18.03
CA GLN A 55 3.83 6.81 -18.85
C GLN A 55 2.31 6.86 -19.07
N ALA A 56 1.60 7.75 -18.36
CA ALA A 56 0.14 7.90 -18.38
C ALA A 56 -0.63 6.58 -18.13
N ARG A 57 -0.08 5.70 -17.29
CA ARG A 57 -0.66 4.38 -16.95
C ARG A 57 -0.41 4.02 -15.49
N PRO A 58 -1.25 3.18 -14.87
CA PRO A 58 -0.97 2.66 -13.54
C PRO A 58 0.31 1.83 -13.55
N VAL A 59 1.16 2.05 -12.55
CA VAL A 59 2.35 1.25 -12.29
C VAL A 59 2.24 0.69 -10.89
N CYS A 60 2.37 -0.62 -10.75
CA CYS A 60 2.34 -1.32 -9.48
C CYS A 60 3.74 -1.81 -9.11
N LYS A 61 4.11 -1.65 -7.84
CA LYS A 61 5.41 -2.05 -7.30
C LYS A 61 5.23 -2.67 -5.91
N THR A 62 6.23 -3.43 -5.47
CA THR A 62 6.31 -3.90 -4.08
C THR A 62 6.83 -2.78 -3.20
N ALA A 63 6.11 -2.47 -2.12
CA ALA A 63 6.54 -1.53 -1.09
C ALA A 63 7.32 -2.21 0.04
N GLY A 64 6.98 -3.47 0.36
CA GLY A 64 7.69 -4.26 1.37
C GLY A 64 7.01 -5.60 1.63
N THR A 65 7.47 -6.32 2.64
CA THR A 65 6.97 -7.67 2.97
C THR A 65 6.84 -7.90 4.48
N PHE A 66 5.76 -8.55 4.87
CA PHE A 66 5.62 -9.23 6.16
C PHE A 66 6.15 -10.65 6.05
N SER A 67 6.78 -11.14 7.12
CA SER A 67 7.02 -12.58 7.30
C SER A 67 5.80 -13.21 7.98
N ASN A 68 5.04 -14.09 7.32
CA ASN A 68 3.87 -14.77 7.91
C ASN A 68 2.83 -13.79 8.54
N PRO A 69 2.22 -12.87 7.77
CA PRO A 69 1.17 -11.98 8.28
C PRO A 69 0.01 -12.78 8.90
N SER A 70 -0.55 -12.30 10.01
CA SER A 70 -1.82 -12.85 10.50
C SER A 70 -2.97 -12.32 9.64
N ALA A 71 -4.13 -12.96 9.74
CA ALA A 71 -5.36 -12.44 9.13
C ALA A 71 -5.88 -11.15 9.83
N GLN A 72 -5.35 -10.80 11.00
CA GLN A 72 -5.81 -9.68 11.82
C GLN A 72 -5.00 -8.40 11.55
N LEU A 73 -5.03 -7.94 10.29
CA LEU A 73 -4.38 -6.71 9.88
C LEU A 73 -5.31 -5.50 10.05
N ASN A 74 -4.80 -4.41 10.61
CA ASN A 74 -5.47 -3.11 10.66
C ASN A 74 -4.57 -2.03 10.07
N VAL A 75 -5.14 -0.99 9.45
CA VAL A 75 -4.38 0.08 8.80
C VAL A 75 -4.78 1.44 9.36
N GLN A 76 -3.80 2.30 9.58
CA GLN A 76 -3.96 3.72 9.85
C GLN A 76 -3.15 4.53 8.83
N THR A 77 -3.72 5.60 8.30
CA THR A 77 -3.07 6.45 7.29
C THR A 77 -2.96 7.89 7.79
N ASP A 78 -1.84 8.51 7.46
CA ASP A 78 -1.59 9.95 7.52
C ASP A 78 -1.29 10.42 6.10
N ASP A 79 -2.34 10.87 5.40
CA ASP A 79 -2.23 11.35 4.02
C ASP A 79 -1.37 12.60 3.90
N ALA A 80 -1.36 13.47 4.93
CA ALA A 80 -0.58 14.69 4.92
C ALA A 80 0.92 14.40 5.11
N GLY A 81 1.24 13.45 6.00
CA GLY A 81 2.61 12.97 6.21
C GLY A 81 3.09 11.95 5.17
N GLY A 82 2.20 11.41 4.34
CA GLY A 82 2.52 10.37 3.36
C GLY A 82 2.96 9.06 4.02
N VAL A 83 2.36 8.71 5.16
CA VAL A 83 2.71 7.52 5.94
C VAL A 83 1.46 6.67 6.22
N ALA A 84 1.61 5.35 6.18
CA ALA A 84 0.63 4.42 6.70
C ALA A 84 1.29 3.46 7.71
N TRP A 85 0.52 3.04 8.70
CA TRP A 85 0.90 2.01 9.66
C TRP A 85 -0.03 0.81 9.50
N ILE A 86 0.57 -0.36 9.33
CA ILE A 86 -0.14 -1.63 9.24
C ILE A 86 0.17 -2.40 10.52
N HIS A 87 -0.87 -2.59 11.34
CA HIS A 87 -0.82 -3.35 12.57
C HIS A 87 -1.20 -4.79 12.29
N ASP A 88 -0.26 -5.71 12.45
CA ASP A 88 -0.52 -7.14 12.43
C ASP A 88 -0.76 -7.61 13.86
N ARG A 89 -2.01 -7.49 14.32
CA ARG A 89 -2.39 -7.68 15.73
C ARG A 89 -2.13 -9.10 16.21
N GLY A 90 -2.40 -10.09 15.37
CA GLY A 90 -2.19 -11.51 15.72
C GLY A 90 -0.72 -11.85 15.97
N ASN A 91 0.21 -11.06 15.43
CA ASN A 91 1.66 -11.21 15.65
C ASN A 91 2.27 -10.07 16.47
N GLY A 92 1.46 -9.16 17.03
CA GLY A 92 1.93 -8.09 17.89
C GLY A 92 2.93 -7.13 17.24
N ARG A 93 2.82 -6.85 15.94
CA ARG A 93 3.85 -6.12 15.20
C ARG A 93 3.28 -5.01 14.33
N VAL A 94 4.09 -3.99 14.07
CA VAL A 94 3.69 -2.83 13.28
C VAL A 94 4.69 -2.59 12.15
N MET A 95 4.17 -2.44 10.94
CA MET A 95 4.91 -2.00 9.76
C MET A 95 4.55 -0.56 9.44
N ARG A 96 5.54 0.25 9.10
CA ARG A 96 5.35 1.60 8.59
C ARG A 96 5.66 1.62 7.11
N CYS A 97 4.71 2.11 6.31
CA CYS A 97 4.84 2.37 4.89
C CYS A 97 4.95 3.87 4.68
N ALA A 98 6.06 4.33 4.12
CA ALA A 98 6.27 5.75 3.82
C ALA A 98 6.40 5.95 2.31
N LEU A 99 5.77 7.01 1.81
CA LEU A 99 5.94 7.48 0.45
C LEU A 99 7.26 8.24 0.32
N THR A 100 7.92 8.03 -0.81
CA THR A 100 8.97 8.92 -1.29
C THR A 100 8.35 9.80 -2.37
N PHE A 101 8.49 11.10 -2.22
CA PHE A 101 8.03 12.07 -3.21
C PHE A 101 9.21 12.48 -4.11
N ALA A 102 8.95 12.63 -5.40
CA ALA A 102 9.78 13.41 -6.30
C ALA A 102 9.46 14.90 -6.15
N ALA A 103 10.18 15.73 -6.92
CA ALA A 103 9.83 17.14 -7.09
C ALA A 103 8.35 17.30 -7.48
N ALA A 104 7.75 18.42 -7.04
CA ALA A 104 6.34 18.74 -7.28
C ALA A 104 5.31 17.78 -6.63
N GLY A 105 5.68 17.02 -5.60
CA GLY A 105 4.73 16.23 -4.80
C GLY A 105 4.23 14.94 -5.47
N VAL A 106 4.87 14.53 -6.55
CA VAL A 106 4.56 13.28 -7.25
C VAL A 106 5.16 12.10 -6.48
N VAL A 107 4.42 11.02 -6.29
CA VAL A 107 4.95 9.79 -5.68
C VAL A 107 6.02 9.18 -6.60
N SER A 108 7.23 9.03 -6.10
CA SER A 108 8.36 8.39 -6.80
C SER A 108 8.66 6.98 -6.28
N GLY A 109 8.20 6.68 -5.06
CA GLY A 109 8.35 5.38 -4.44
C GLY A 109 7.51 5.22 -3.19
N ALA A 110 7.50 3.99 -2.68
CA ALA A 110 7.02 3.66 -1.35
C ALA A 110 7.92 2.58 -0.76
N ALA A 111 8.18 2.69 0.53
CA ALA A 111 8.94 1.69 1.28
C ALA A 111 8.18 1.34 2.57
N CYS A 112 7.97 0.05 2.80
CA CYS A 112 7.40 -0.48 4.01
C CYS A 112 8.46 -1.24 4.80
N ALA A 113 8.61 -0.91 6.07
CA ALA A 113 9.55 -1.55 6.97
C ALA A 113 8.91 -1.81 8.34
N MET A 114 9.35 -2.88 9.01
CA MET A 114 8.95 -3.18 10.38
C MET A 114 9.47 -2.09 11.32
N VAL A 115 8.58 -1.49 12.11
CA VAL A 115 8.91 -0.46 13.11
C VAL A 115 8.76 -0.94 14.55
N SER A 116 8.03 -2.04 14.77
CA SER A 116 8.03 -2.76 16.06
C SER A 116 7.76 -4.24 15.85
N THR A 117 8.47 -5.08 16.60
CA THR A 117 8.26 -6.53 16.71
C THR A 117 7.87 -6.96 18.13
N THR A 118 7.74 -6.02 19.06
CA THR A 118 7.30 -6.30 20.43
C THR A 118 5.78 -6.24 20.47
N ALA A 119 5.16 -7.35 20.88
CA ALA A 119 3.72 -7.44 21.08
C ALA A 119 3.24 -6.25 21.91
N LEU A 120 2.38 -5.42 21.33
CA LEU A 120 1.66 -4.41 22.09
C LEU A 120 0.86 -5.16 23.18
N PRO A 121 1.05 -4.82 24.47
CA PRO A 121 0.40 -5.51 25.59
C PRO A 121 -1.12 -5.39 25.54
#